data_AF-A0A814YZW7-F1
#
_entry.id   AF-A0A814YZW7-F1
#
_cell.length_a   1.000
_cell.length_b   1.000
_cell.length_c   1.000
_cell.angle_alpha   90.00
_cell.angle_beta   90.00
_cell.angle_gamma   90.00
#
_symmetry.space_group_name_H-M   'P 1'
#
loop_
_entity.id
_entity.type
_entity.pdbx_description
1 polymer ?
#
loop_
_entity_poly.entity_id
_entity_poly.type
_entity_poly.pdbx_seq_one_letter_code
_entity_poly.pdbx_strand_id
1 'polypeptide(L)' 'MCNCKKCWNYSLDVLDILYILIYLRANKESYTKITRNDLYLIDSGGECKEGRRDVTRTVHCDQPSVFETVFFILFL' A
#
# COMPACT_ATOMS: atom_id res chain seq x y z
N MET A 1 2.57 6.10 29.72
CA MET A 1 1.93 4.77 29.85
C MET A 1 0.72 4.76 28.94
N CYS A 2 0.71 3.95 27.87
CA CYS A 2 -0.51 3.68 27.13
C CYS A 2 -0.67 2.16 27.03
N ASN A 3 -1.79 1.68 27.57
CA ASN A 3 -2.09 0.29 27.86
C ASN A 3 -3.15 -0.12 26.84
N CYS A 4 -2.83 -0.99 25.87
CA CYS A 4 -3.82 -1.48 24.91
C CYS A 4 -3.69 -3.00 24.77
N LYS A 5 -4.36 -3.71 25.68
CA LYS A 5 -4.81 -5.08 25.44
C LYS A 5 -6.13 -5.00 24.68
N LYS A 6 -6.17 -5.49 23.45
CA LYS A 6 -7.29 -6.27 22.90
C LYS A 6 -6.84 -6.91 21.59
N CYS A 7 -6.73 -8.23 21.62
CA CYS A 7 -6.64 -9.08 20.45
C CYS A 7 -7.95 -8.95 19.67
N TRP A 8 -7.89 -8.59 18.39
CA TRP A 8 -9.04 -8.61 17.49
C TRP A 8 -8.86 -9.85 16.60
N ASN A 9 -9.53 -10.94 16.98
CA ASN A 9 -9.81 -12.08 16.11
C ASN A 9 -11.00 -11.69 15.23
N TYR A 10 -10.76 -11.30 13.97
CA TYR A 10 -11.83 -11.07 13.00
C TYR A 10 -11.56 -11.87 11.74
N SER A 11 -12.63 -12.51 11.24
CA SER A 11 -12.73 -12.98 9.86
C SER A 11 -12.53 -11.77 8.96
N LEU A 12 -11.51 -11.78 8.11
CA LEU A 12 -11.15 -10.66 7.26
C LEU A 12 -12.12 -10.58 6.07
N ASP A 13 -13.02 -9.61 6.09
CA ASP A 13 -13.87 -9.30 4.94
C ASP A 13 -13.09 -8.41 3.94
N VAL A 14 -13.52 -8.33 2.67
CA VAL A 14 -12.81 -7.59 1.60
C VAL A 14 -12.60 -6.10 1.94
N LEU A 15 -13.55 -5.51 2.67
CA LEU A 15 -13.45 -4.13 3.19
C LEU A 15 -12.36 -3.98 4.24
N ASP A 16 -12.15 -5.01 5.07
CA ASP A 16 -11.09 -5.00 6.09
C ASP A 16 -9.71 -5.13 5.44
N ILE A 17 -9.57 -5.94 4.37
CA ILE A 17 -8.32 -6.05 3.60
C ILE A 17 -7.99 -4.70 2.96
N LEU A 18 -8.97 -4.04 2.31
CA LEU A 18 -8.75 -2.74 1.68
C LEU A 18 -8.40 -1.67 2.73
N TYR A 19 -9.07 -1.67 3.88
CA TYR A 19 -8.75 -0.78 4.99
C TYR A 19 -7.33 -1.01 5.52
N ILE A 20 -6.93 -2.27 5.71
CA ILE A 20 -5.58 -2.64 6.17
C ILE A 20 -4.52 -2.12 5.18
N LEU A 21 -4.74 -2.28 3.86
CA LEU A 21 -3.80 -1.83 2.84
C LEU A 21 -3.65 -0.30 2.78
N ILE A 22 -4.73 0.46 2.98
CA ILE A 22 -4.70 1.94 3.00
C ILE A 22 -3.94 2.47 4.23
N TYR A 23 -4.01 1.76 5.36
CA TYR A 23 -3.32 2.15 6.60
C TYR A 23 -1.99 1.40 6.83
N LEU A 24 -1.51 0.65 5.83
CA LEU A 24 -0.24 -0.08 5.94
C LEU A 24 0.89 0.91 6.17
N ARG A 25 1.49 0.83 7.36
CA ARG A 25 2.80 1.41 7.65
C ARG A 25 3.83 0.30 7.75
N ALA A 26 4.86 0.39 6.91
CA ALA A 26 5.99 -0.50 6.99
C ALA A 26 6.61 -0.45 8.39
N ASN A 27 6.84 -1.62 8.98
CA ASN A 27 7.54 -1.80 10.23
C ASN A 27 8.54 -2.96 10.09
N LYS A 28 9.33 -3.23 11.14
CA LYS A 28 10.39 -4.26 11.07
C LYS A 28 9.84 -5.67 10.85
N GLU A 29 8.63 -5.94 11.31
CA GLU A 29 7.98 -7.25 11.20
C GLU A 29 7.27 -7.41 9.85
N SER A 30 6.79 -6.31 9.26
CA SER A 30 6.15 -6.28 7.93
C SER A 30 7.13 -5.97 6.79
N TYR A 31 8.42 -5.84 7.07
CA TYR A 31 9.45 -5.59 6.06
C TYR A 31 9.52 -6.78 5.10
N THR A 32 9.08 -6.54 3.87
CA THR A 32 9.18 -7.50 2.77
C THR A 32 10.26 -7.06 1.80
N LYS A 33 11.03 -8.02 1.28
CA LYS A 33 12.05 -7.73 0.28
C LYS A 33 11.38 -7.36 -1.04
N ILE A 34 11.79 -6.22 -1.60
CA ILE A 34 11.37 -5.77 -2.94
C ILE A 34 11.90 -6.76 -3.98
N THR A 35 11.02 -7.29 -4.82
CA THR A 35 11.32 -8.07 -6.03
C THR A 35 10.88 -7.33 -7.30
N ARG A 36 11.24 -7.82 -8.49
CA ARG A 36 10.82 -7.15 -9.74
C ARG A 36 9.41 -7.55 -10.21
N ASN A 37 8.91 -8.67 -9.69
CA ASN A 37 7.68 -9.32 -10.13
C ASN A 37 6.46 -8.98 -9.26
N ASP A 38 6.66 -8.18 -8.21
CA ASP A 38 5.58 -7.72 -7.36
C ASP A 38 5.07 -6.37 -7.83
N LEU A 39 3.84 -6.08 -7.43
CA LEU A 39 3.24 -4.78 -7.60
C LEU A 39 3.49 -3.85 -6.42
N TYR A 40 3.86 -2.61 -6.72
CA TYR A 40 4.15 -1.59 -5.71
C TYR A 40 3.19 -0.41 -5.81
N LEU A 41 2.54 -0.10 -4.71
CA LEU A 41 1.86 1.17 -4.50
C LEU A 41 2.79 2.09 -3.69
N ILE A 42 3.15 3.22 -4.28
CA ILE A 42 3.99 4.24 -3.65
C ILE A 42 3.10 5.46 -3.45
N ASP A 43 2.70 5.69 -2.20
CA ASP A 43 1.99 6.90 -1.80
C ASP A 43 2.93 7.78 -0.98
N SER A 44 3.24 8.97 -1.50
CA SER A 44 4.26 9.82 -0.93
C SER A 44 3.90 11.29 -1.05
N GLY A 45 4.24 12.05 -0.02
CA GLY A 45 4.02 13.48 0.00
C GLY A 45 5.11 14.19 0.78
N GLY A 46 5.20 15.49 0.56
CA GLY A 46 6.18 16.33 1.23
C GLY A 46 5.77 17.79 1.21
N GLU A 47 6.26 18.52 2.20
CA GLU A 47 6.09 19.96 2.28
C GLU A 47 7.41 20.65 1.94
N CYS A 48 7.36 21.61 1.02
CA CYS A 48 8.47 22.50 0.72
C CYS A 48 8.01 23.97 0.74
N LYS A 49 8.95 24.90 0.60
CA LYS A 49 8.66 26.35 0.66
C LYS A 49 7.63 26.78 -0.38
N GLU A 50 7.59 26.07 -1.50
CA GLU A 50 6.73 26.33 -2.66
C GLU A 50 5.34 25.68 -2.53
N GLY A 51 5.12 24.85 -1.51
CA GLY A 51 3.84 24.22 -1.23
C GLY A 51 3.94 22.75 -0.77
N ARG A 52 2.77 22.14 -0.59
CA ARG A 52 2.63 20.72 -0.27
C ARG A 52 2.43 19.92 -1.56
N ARG A 53 3.14 18.79 -1.67
CA ARG A 53 2.98 17.83 -2.76
C ARG A 53 2.48 16.52 -2.18
N ASP A 54 1.63 15.87 -2.95
CA ASP A 54 1.08 14.56 -2.66
C ASP A 54 0.98 13.79 -3.97
N VAL A 55 1.54 12.58 -4.01
CA VAL A 55 1.65 11.78 -5.22
C VAL A 55 1.57 10.29 -4.91
N THR A 56 0.58 9.64 -5.51
CA THR A 56 0.45 8.19 -5.52
C THR A 56 0.81 7.65 -6.90
N ARG A 57 1.63 6.59 -6.95
CA ARG A 57 1.98 5.86 -8.17
C ARG A 57 1.94 4.37 -7.91
N THR A 58 1.41 3.62 -8.88
CA THR A 58 1.48 2.16 -8.86
C THR A 58 2.43 1.70 -9.95
N VAL A 59 3.41 0.86 -9.60
CA VAL A 59 4.48 0.42 -10.51
C VAL A 59 4.70 -1.09 -10.42
N HIS A 60 4.99 -1.70 -11.55
CA HIS A 60 5.51 -3.06 -11.66
C HIS A 60 6.90 -2.98 -12.31
N CYS A 61 7.91 -3.62 -11.72
CA CYS A 61 9.33 -3.43 -12.08
C CYS A 61 9.84 -4.42 -13.14
N ASP A 62 8.97 -5.30 -13.63
CA ASP A 62 9.18 -6.21 -14.76
C ASP A 62 7.89 -6.26 -15.60
N GLN A 63 7.53 -7.41 -16.16
CA GLN A 63 6.29 -7.59 -16.91
C GLN A 63 5.06 -7.84 -15.99
N PRO A 64 4.07 -6.93 -15.96
CA PRO A 64 2.85 -7.15 -15.21
C PRO A 64 2.00 -8.25 -15.85
N SER A 65 1.21 -8.94 -15.04
CA SER A 65 0.19 -9.87 -15.51
C SER A 65 -0.90 -9.15 -16.32
N VAL A 66 -1.67 -9.94 -17.08
CA VAL A 66 -2.84 -9.42 -17.82
C VAL A 66 -3.84 -8.78 -16.87
N PHE A 67 -4.05 -9.38 -15.69
CA PHE A 67 -4.95 -8.84 -14.68
C PHE A 67 -4.47 -7.49 -14.16
N GLU A 68 -3.20 -7.37 -13.77
CA GLU A 68 -2.63 -6.10 -13.30
C GLU A 68 -2.67 -5.03 -14.39
N THR A 69 -2.41 -5.40 -15.64
CA THR A 69 -2.49 -4.49 -16.79
C THR A 69 -3.91 -3.94 -16.97
N VAL A 70 -4.92 -4.81 -16.96
CA VAL A 70 -6.32 -4.41 -17.06
C VAL A 70 -6.71 -3.55 -15.87
N PHE A 71 -6.27 -3.91 -14.67
CA PHE A 71 -6.49 -3.12 -13.47
C PHE A 71 -5.89 -1.71 -13.62
N PHE A 72 -4.64 -1.55 -14.09
CA PHE A 72 -4.09 -0.21 -14.32
C PHE A 72 -4.92 0.58 -15.31
N ILE A 73 -5.32 -0.02 -16.44
CA ILE A 73 -6.08 0.69 -17.46
C ILE A 73 -7.44 1.16 -16.93
N LEU A 74 -8.09 0.39 -16.05
CA LEU A 74 -9.41 0.74 -15.51
C LEU A 74 -9.36 1.80 -14.40
N PHE A 75 -8.23 1.92 -13.69
CA PHE A 75 -8.06 2.82 -12.54
C PHE A 75 -7.10 4.00 -12.81
N LEU A 76 -6.63 4.15 -14.06
CA LEU A 76 -6.00 5.35 -14.61
C LEU A 76 -7.05 6.39 -15.02
#